data_AF-A0A6P8IS70-F1
#
_entry.id   AF-A0A6P8IS70-F1
#
_cell.length_a   1.000
_cell.length_b   1.000
_cell.length_c   1.000
_cell.angle_alpha   90.00
_cell.angle_beta   90.00
_cell.angle_gamma   90.00
#
_symmetry.space_group_name_H-M   'P 1'
#
loop_
_entity.id
_entity.type
_entity.pdbx_description
1 polymer ?
#
loop_
_entity_poly.entity_id
_entity_poly.type
_entity_poly.pdbx_seq_one_letter_code
_entity_poly.pdbx_strand_id
1 'polypeptide(L)'
;MPQSPSGSESPDYNNEEFIFNGINLLTHVNSKARKPKLYATALLSILFSDEDMRNGCVEPKDGGSKKPALDQAKIDLMKKCIKIRYGEKLLDKSWSEIRTSLNQKCLDKLKAFRKSVTVAADNEEQ
;
A
#
# COMPACT_ATOMS: atom_id res chain seq x y z
N MET A 1 17.93 -31.31 35.80
CA MET A 1 17.32 -31.46 34.46
C MET A 1 15.81 -31.29 34.61
N PRO A 2 15.05 -30.84 33.61
CA PRO A 2 15.25 -29.73 32.68
C PRO A 2 14.03 -28.77 32.68
N GLN A 3 14.19 -27.51 32.28
CA GLN A 3 13.24 -26.84 31.39
C GLN A 3 13.87 -25.55 30.86
N SER A 4 14.53 -25.69 29.72
CA SER A 4 14.77 -24.57 28.82
C SER A 4 13.41 -24.09 28.31
N PRO A 5 13.04 -22.81 28.46
CA PRO A 5 12.02 -22.26 27.58
C PRO A 5 12.68 -22.07 26.22
N SER A 6 12.64 -23.11 25.38
CA SER A 6 12.64 -22.91 23.93
C SER A 6 11.32 -22.24 23.57
N GLY A 7 11.23 -20.95 23.86
CA GLY A 7 10.31 -20.05 23.18
C GLY A 7 10.82 -19.91 21.76
N SER A 8 10.46 -20.87 20.90
CA SER A 8 10.39 -20.60 19.48
C SER A 8 9.30 -19.54 19.31
N GLU A 9 9.69 -18.27 19.40
CA GLU A 9 8.89 -17.13 18.94
C GLU A 9 8.59 -17.36 17.47
N SER A 10 7.51 -18.10 17.26
CA SER A 10 6.84 -18.16 15.99
C SER A 10 6.33 -16.74 15.78
N PRO A 11 6.71 -16.05 14.68
CA PRO A 11 6.19 -14.71 14.46
C PRO A 11 4.67 -14.79 14.47
N ASP A 12 4.05 -14.16 15.47
CA ASP A 12 2.61 -14.21 15.64
C ASP A 12 1.97 -13.37 14.54
N TYR A 13 1.58 -14.05 13.46
CA TYR A 13 0.93 -13.47 12.29
C TYR A 13 -0.51 -13.01 12.57
N ASN A 14 -1.01 -13.12 13.82
CA ASN A 14 -2.32 -12.66 14.28
C ASN A 14 -2.24 -11.35 15.09
N ASN A 15 -1.24 -10.51 14.85
CA ASN A 15 -1.21 -9.16 15.43
C ASN A 15 -2.39 -8.32 14.92
N GLU A 16 -3.27 -7.92 15.83
CA GLU A 16 -4.41 -7.01 15.58
C GLU A 16 -3.98 -5.69 14.94
N GLU A 17 -2.72 -5.28 15.15
CA GLU A 17 -2.10 -4.12 14.51
C GLU A 17 -2.15 -4.16 12.97
N PHE A 18 -2.21 -5.35 12.36
CA PHE A 18 -2.29 -5.52 10.91
C PHE A 18 -3.70 -5.75 10.39
N ILE A 19 -4.73 -5.62 11.22
CA ILE A 19 -6.13 -5.72 10.82
C ILE A 19 -6.64 -4.33 10.47
N PHE A 20 -6.87 -4.07 9.19
CA PHE A 20 -7.44 -2.80 8.72
C PHE A 20 -8.84 -3.03 8.18
N ASN A 21 -9.84 -2.37 8.76
CA ASN A 21 -11.25 -2.50 8.36
C ASN A 21 -11.75 -3.97 8.39
N GLY A 22 -11.30 -4.76 9.37
CA GLY A 22 -11.63 -6.19 9.49
C GLY A 22 -10.86 -7.10 8.51
N ILE A 23 -9.93 -6.56 7.71
CA ILE A 23 -9.11 -7.31 6.76
C ILE A 23 -7.69 -7.43 7.33
N ASN A 24 -7.24 -8.66 7.54
CA ASN A 24 -5.85 -8.90 7.95
C ASN A 24 -4.90 -8.66 6.77
N LEU A 25 -4.11 -7.60 6.85
CA LEU A 25 -3.20 -7.16 5.80
C LEU A 25 -2.13 -8.22 5.50
N LEU A 26 -1.71 -9.03 6.49
CA LEU A 26 -0.69 -10.07 6.32
C LEU A 26 -1.25 -11.33 5.67
N THR A 27 -2.47 -11.74 6.01
CA THR A 27 -3.01 -13.06 5.62
C THR A 27 -4.07 -12.96 4.52
N HIS A 28 -5.02 -12.01 4.63
CA HIS A 28 -6.11 -11.85 3.66
C HIS A 28 -5.65 -11.21 2.34
N VAL A 29 -4.57 -10.43 2.37
CA VAL A 29 -4.01 -9.84 1.15
C VAL A 29 -3.24 -10.91 0.40
N ASN A 30 -3.96 -11.72 -0.37
CA ASN A 30 -3.40 -12.71 -1.25
C ASN A 30 -3.11 -12.07 -2.60
N SER A 31 -1.93 -11.47 -2.72
CA SER A 31 -1.42 -11.13 -4.05
C SER A 31 -1.05 -12.42 -4.77
N LYS A 32 -1.79 -12.75 -5.84
CA LYS A 32 -1.53 -13.90 -6.73
C LYS A 32 -0.07 -14.00 -7.19
N ALA A 33 0.67 -12.89 -7.11
CA ALA A 33 2.10 -12.87 -7.30
C ALA A 33 2.84 -12.74 -5.96
N ARG A 34 3.87 -13.56 -5.75
CA ARG A 34 4.92 -13.40 -4.72
C ARG A 34 5.79 -12.14 -4.92
N LYS A 35 5.23 -11.06 -5.47
CA LYS A 35 5.96 -9.82 -5.75
C LYS A 35 5.59 -8.75 -4.72
N PRO A 36 6.59 -8.13 -4.04
CA PRO A 36 6.36 -7.11 -3.03
C PRO A 36 5.61 -5.90 -3.59
N LYS A 37 5.84 -5.56 -4.87
CA LYS A 37 5.15 -4.49 -5.60
C LYS A 37 3.63 -4.70 -5.69
N LEU A 38 3.18 -5.91 -6.02
CA LEU A 38 1.76 -6.22 -6.15
C LEU A 38 1.08 -6.26 -4.80
N TYR A 39 1.76 -6.84 -3.81
CA TYR A 39 1.32 -6.84 -2.42
C TYR A 39 1.17 -5.42 -1.87
N ALA A 40 2.17 -4.56 -2.04
CA ALA A 40 2.11 -3.16 -1.65
C ALA A 40 0.96 -2.41 -2.36
N THR A 41 0.72 -2.69 -3.63
CA THR A 41 -0.38 -2.07 -4.39
C THR A 41 -1.75 -2.50 -3.86
N ALA A 42 -1.90 -3.78 -3.46
CA ALA A 42 -3.12 -4.28 -2.85
C ALA A 42 -3.34 -3.66 -1.46
N LEU A 43 -2.29 -3.59 -0.64
CA LEU A 43 -2.33 -2.90 0.65
C LEU A 43 -2.73 -1.44 0.50
N LEU A 44 -2.16 -0.74 -0.48
CA LEU A 44 -2.51 0.66 -0.74
C LEU A 44 -3.99 0.80 -1.08
N SER A 45 -4.54 -0.10 -1.88
CA SER A 45 -5.97 -0.10 -2.26
C SER A 45 -6.92 -0.40 -1.10
N ILE A 46 -6.42 -1.02 -0.02
CA ILE A 46 -7.18 -1.32 1.20
C ILE A 46 -7.06 -0.17 2.20
N LEU A 47 -5.85 0.38 2.35
CA LEU A 47 -5.53 1.45 3.30
C LEU A 47 -6.02 2.83 2.85
N PHE A 48 -6.03 3.06 1.54
CA PHE A 48 -6.38 4.32 0.93
C PHE A 48 -7.49 4.14 -0.09
N SER A 49 -8.49 5.00 0.01
CA SER A 49 -9.55 5.09 -0.98
C SER A 49 -9.02 5.67 -2.30
N ASP A 50 -9.75 5.41 -3.38
CA ASP A 50 -9.48 6.04 -4.68
C ASP A 50 -9.44 7.58 -4.60
N GLU A 51 -10.23 8.17 -3.72
CA GLU A 51 -10.26 9.61 -3.45
C GLU A 51 -8.98 10.13 -2.78
N ASP A 52 -8.40 9.35 -1.87
CA ASP A 52 -7.10 9.66 -1.28
C ASP A 52 -6.00 9.52 -2.32
N MET A 53 -6.02 8.46 -3.13
CA MET A 53 -5.00 8.23 -4.16
C MET A 53 -5.02 9.28 -5.28
N ARG A 54 -6.18 9.81 -5.66
CA ARG A 54 -6.25 10.87 -6.69
C ARG A 54 -5.68 12.19 -6.16
N ASN A 55 -5.94 12.49 -4.88
CA ASN A 55 -5.60 13.76 -4.25
C ASN A 55 -4.19 13.75 -3.64
N GLY A 56 -3.71 12.60 -3.20
CA GLY A 56 -2.43 12.43 -2.51
C GLY A 56 -1.35 11.74 -3.33
N CYS A 57 -0.16 11.66 -2.74
CA CYS A 57 1.03 10.99 -3.29
C CYS A 57 1.72 10.19 -2.18
N VAL A 58 2.17 8.96 -2.42
CA VAL A 58 2.76 8.13 -1.35
C VAL A 58 4.01 8.78 -0.78
N GLU A 59 4.80 9.41 -1.63
CA GLU A 59 5.93 10.19 -1.15
C GLU A 59 6.29 11.21 -2.22
N PRO A 60 5.83 12.47 -2.07
CA PRO A 60 6.11 13.52 -3.04
C PRO A 60 7.63 13.68 -3.17
N LYS A 61 8.14 13.69 -4.41
CA LYS A 61 9.53 14.10 -4.64
C LYS A 61 9.61 15.61 -4.39
N ASP A 62 10.66 16.00 -3.68
CA ASP A 62 10.98 17.40 -3.43
C ASP A 62 10.96 18.17 -4.75
N GLY A 63 10.08 19.18 -4.84
CA GLY A 63 9.88 20.02 -6.03
C GLY A 63 8.87 19.53 -7.09
N GLY A 64 8.25 18.35 -6.95
CA GLY A 64 7.50 17.75 -8.07
C GLY A 64 5.97 17.81 -8.04
N SER A 65 5.32 18.00 -6.89
CA SER A 65 3.84 17.90 -6.82
C SER A 65 3.26 18.70 -5.65
N LYS A 66 2.32 19.61 -5.93
CA LYS A 66 1.48 20.32 -4.93
C LYS A 66 0.50 19.40 -4.17
N LYS A 67 0.66 18.07 -4.27
CA LYS A 67 -0.27 17.12 -3.68
C LYS A 67 0.18 16.77 -2.26
N PRO A 68 -0.75 16.69 -1.29
CA PRO A 68 -0.43 16.20 0.04
C PRO A 68 0.20 14.80 -0.04
N ALA A 69 1.15 14.54 0.85
CA ALA A 69 1.59 13.17 1.08
C ALA A 69 0.42 12.35 1.62
N LEU A 70 0.30 11.10 1.18
CA LEU A 70 -0.62 10.14 1.79
C LEU A 70 -0.21 9.91 3.25
N ASP A 71 -1.19 9.48 4.04
CA ASP A 71 -1.02 9.28 5.48
C ASP A 71 0.21 8.42 5.80
N GLN A 72 1.20 9.05 6.44
CA GLN A 72 2.51 8.45 6.67
C GLN A 72 2.41 7.24 7.62
N ALA A 73 1.43 7.23 8.53
CA ALA A 73 1.22 6.12 9.45
C ALA A 73 0.74 4.86 8.70
N LYS A 74 -0.18 5.03 7.74
CA LYS A 74 -0.61 3.93 6.86
C LYS A 74 0.54 3.42 5.98
N ILE A 75 1.41 4.30 5.51
CA ILE A 75 2.61 3.92 4.73
C ILE A 75 3.58 3.12 5.60
N ASP A 76 3.81 3.54 6.85
CA ASP A 76 4.66 2.82 7.81
C ASP A 76 4.12 1.42 8.11
N LEU A 77 2.80 1.30 8.31
CA LEU A 77 2.11 0.01 8.46
C LEU A 77 2.35 -0.89 7.25
N MET A 78 2.24 -0.33 6.04
CA MET A 78 2.53 -1.05 4.80
C MET A 78 3.96 -1.58 4.74
N LYS A 79 4.95 -0.75 5.14
CA LYS A 79 6.37 -1.16 5.22
C LYS A 79 6.55 -2.30 6.21
N LYS A 80 5.92 -2.22 7.39
CA LYS A 80 5.94 -3.30 8.40
C LYS A 80 5.36 -4.59 7.84
N CYS A 81 4.21 -4.54 7.17
CA CYS A 81 3.61 -5.72 6.53
C CYS A 81 4.54 -6.38 5.51
N ILE A 82 5.16 -5.58 4.63
CA ILE A 82 6.09 -6.07 3.62
C ILE A 82 7.36 -6.63 4.26
N LYS A 83 7.89 -5.97 5.30
CA LYS A 83 9.05 -6.42 6.06
C LYS A 83 8.80 -7.77 6.73
N ILE A 84 7.63 -7.97 7.33
CA ILE A 84 7.24 -9.24 7.95
C ILE A 84 7.07 -10.33 6.88
N ARG A 85 6.43 -10.00 5.74
CA ARG A 85 6.10 -11.00 4.72
C ARG A 85 7.25 -11.39 3.79
N TYR A 86 8.12 -10.45 3.44
CA TYR A 86 9.22 -10.64 2.47
C TYR A 86 10.61 -10.49 3.08
N GLY A 87 10.73 -9.95 4.30
CA GLY A 87 12.00 -9.62 4.94
C GLY A 87 12.46 -8.20 4.65
N GLU A 88 13.19 -7.61 5.61
CA GLU A 88 13.70 -6.22 5.53
C GLU A 88 14.62 -5.99 4.33
N LYS A 89 15.52 -6.94 4.02
CA LYS A 89 16.42 -6.86 2.86
C LYS A 89 15.67 -6.70 1.54
N LEU A 90 14.53 -7.35 1.42
CA LEU A 90 13.72 -7.35 0.21
C LEU A 90 12.84 -6.09 0.17
N LEU A 91 12.34 -5.64 1.32
CA LEU A 91 11.69 -4.34 1.46
C LEU A 91 12.61 -3.24 0.95
N ASP A 92 13.82 -3.09 1.50
CA ASP A 92 14.70 -1.97 1.16
C ASP A 92 15.03 -1.95 -0.34
N LYS A 93 15.36 -3.12 -0.89
CA LYS A 93 15.67 -3.28 -2.32
C LYS A 93 14.47 -3.00 -3.24
N SER A 94 13.27 -3.43 -2.85
CA SER A 94 12.05 -3.24 -3.65
C SER A 94 11.28 -1.97 -3.28
N TRP A 95 11.64 -1.25 -2.22
CA TRP A 95 10.88 -0.09 -1.73
C TRP A 95 10.87 1.02 -2.76
N SER A 96 12.01 1.29 -3.40
CA SER A 96 12.12 2.26 -4.49
C SER A 96 11.17 1.95 -5.66
N GLU A 97 11.05 0.67 -6.03
CA GLU A 97 10.11 0.22 -7.07
C GLU A 97 8.65 0.26 -6.60
N ILE A 98 8.39 -0.14 -5.35
CA ILE A 98 7.08 -0.07 -4.70
C ILE A 98 6.62 1.38 -4.71
N ARG A 99 7.40 2.30 -4.14
CA ARG A 99 7.12 3.74 -4.12
C ARG A 99 6.78 4.28 -5.50
N THR A 100 7.59 3.93 -6.50
CA THR A 100 7.33 4.33 -7.89
C THR A 100 6.00 3.77 -8.39
N SER A 101 5.71 2.50 -8.11
CA SER A 101 4.45 1.85 -8.45
C SER A 101 3.23 2.51 -7.80
N LEU A 102 3.34 2.85 -6.52
CA LEU A 102 2.24 3.42 -5.75
C LEU A 102 1.97 4.86 -6.20
N ASN A 103 3.03 5.64 -6.44
CA ASN A 103 2.91 6.97 -7.05
C ASN A 103 2.30 6.88 -8.45
N GLN A 104 2.71 5.90 -9.26
CA GLN A 104 2.12 5.68 -10.58
C GLN A 104 0.64 5.30 -10.48
N LYS A 105 0.25 4.49 -9.49
CA LYS A 105 -1.15 4.12 -9.20
C LYS A 105 -2.01 5.34 -8.85
N CYS A 106 -1.48 6.22 -7.99
CA CYS A 106 -2.12 7.50 -7.63
C CYS A 106 -2.31 8.40 -8.87
N LEU A 107 -1.29 8.50 -9.73
CA LEU A 107 -1.37 9.24 -10.98
C LEU A 107 -2.36 8.61 -11.97
N ASP A 108 -2.39 7.29 -12.08
CA ASP A 108 -3.29 6.56 -12.96
C ASP A 108 -4.75 6.78 -12.57
N LYS A 109 -5.07 6.68 -11.27
CA LYS A 109 -6.40 6.99 -10.74
C LYS A 109 -6.79 8.45 -10.96
N LEU A 110 -5.86 9.40 -10.79
CA LEU A 110 -6.13 10.79 -11.10
C LEU A 110 -6.41 10.99 -12.61
N LYS A 111 -5.61 10.41 -13.49
CA LYS A 111 -5.79 10.52 -14.94
C LYS A 111 -7.12 9.90 -15.38
N ALA A 112 -7.43 8.71 -14.87
CA ALA A 112 -8.69 8.02 -15.12
C ALA A 112 -9.89 8.87 -14.66
N PHE A 113 -9.81 9.46 -13.47
CA PHE A 113 -10.84 10.37 -12.95
C PHE A 113 -11.01 11.60 -13.83
N ARG A 114 -9.92 12.29 -14.19
CA ARG A 114 -10.00 13.46 -15.10
C ARG A 114 -10.62 13.09 -16.44
N LYS A 115 -10.24 11.95 -17.02
CA LYS A 115 -10.80 11.47 -18.28
C LYS A 115 -12.30 11.17 -18.15
N SER A 116 -12.71 10.53 -17.05
CA SER A 116 -14.13 10.29 -16.75
C SER A 116 -14.92 11.59 -16.62
N VAL A 117 -14.37 12.61 -15.96
CA VAL A 117 -15.02 13.93 -15.82
C VAL A 117 -15.16 14.64 -17.16
N THR A 118 -14.14 14.59 -18.02
CA THR A 118 -14.22 15.19 -19.36
C THR A 118 -15.23 14.49 -20.26
N VAL A 119 -15.38 13.15 -20.17
CA VAL A 119 -16.36 12.41 -20.97
C VAL A 119 -17.79 12.61 -20.46
N ALA A 120 -17.98 12.78 -19.15
CA ALA A 120 -19.29 13.09 -18.58
C ALA A 120 -19.83 14.47 -19.03
N ALA A 121 -18.94 15.45 -19.20
CA ALA A 121 -19.31 16.79 -19.68
C ALA A 121 -19.77 16.82 -21.16
N ASP A 122 -19.43 15.79 -21.94
CA ASP A 122 -19.77 15.69 -23.38
C ASP A 122 -21.05 14.85 -23.62
N ASN A 123 -21.65 14.25 -22.58
CA ASN A 123 -22.82 13.36 -22.71
C ASN A 123 -24.11 13.93 -22.07
N GLU A 124 -24.09 15.17 -21.56
CA GLU A 124 -25.27 15.83 -20.98
C GLU A 124 -25.95 16.80 -21.97
N GLU A 125 -25.74 16.61 -23.27
CA GLU A 125 -26.39 17.36 -24.34
C GLU A 125 -26.98 16.38 -25.39
N GLN A 126 -27.96 15.57 -24.98
CA GLN A 126 -28.96 14.95 -25.86
C GLN A 126 -30.34 14.92 -25.19
#